data_AF-A0A843S8U7-F1
#
_entry.id   AF-A0A843S8U7-F1
#
_cell.length_a   1.000
_cell.length_b   1.000
_cell.length_c   1.000
_cell.angle_alpha   90.00
_cell.angle_beta   90.00
_cell.angle_gamma   90.00
#
_symmetry.space_group_name_H-M   'P 1'
#
loop_
_entity.id
_entity.type
_entity.pdbx_description
1 polymer ?
#
loop_
_entity_poly.entity_id
_entity_poly.type
_entity_poly.pdbx_seq_one_letter_code
_entity_poly.pdbx_strand_id
1 'polypeptide(L)' 'MTTLISATYALQRQKIAVERTLYARSAEESQLAARWASAWHKLVQRKLDQAQAIHLEPRMDYAGFSMQPRSRVLH' A
#
# COMPACT_ATOMS: atom_id res chain seq x y z
N MET A 1 6.28 -7.10 -8.25
CA MET A 1 6.17 -7.60 -6.86
C MET A 1 4.77 -7.28 -6.35
N THR A 2 4.07 -8.24 -5.77
CA THR A 2 2.70 -8.04 -5.28
C THR A 2 2.68 -7.03 -4.12
N THR A 3 1.64 -6.21 -4.04
CA THR A 3 1.50 -5.12 -3.05
C THR A 3 1.66 -5.60 -1.60
N LEU A 4 1.19 -6.81 -1.31
CA LEU A 4 1.34 -7.49 -0.02
C LEU A 4 2.80 -7.78 0.35
N ILE A 5 3.64 -8.24 -0.59
CA ILE A 5 5.07 -8.49 -0.31
C ILE A 5 5.79 -7.19 0.07
N SER A 6 5.46 -6.09 -0.63
CA SER A 6 6.01 -4.77 -0.30
C SER A 6 5.51 -4.23 1.05
N ALA A 7 4.26 -4.51 1.41
CA ALA A 7 3.71 -4.13 2.72
C ALA A 7 4.37 -4.92 3.87
N THR A 8 4.56 -6.22 3.71
CA THR A 8 5.28 -7.07 4.69
C THR A 8 6.71 -6.61 4.89
N TYR A 9 7.43 -6.29 3.81
CA TYR A 9 8.78 -5.74 3.92
C TYR A 9 8.80 -4.40 4.67
N ALA A 10 7.86 -3.49 4.36
CA ALA A 10 7.75 -2.21 5.05
C ALA A 10 7.43 -2.38 6.54
N LEU A 11 6.57 -3.34 6.91
CA LEU A 11 6.27 -3.70 8.29
C LEU A 11 7.51 -4.22 9.03
N GLN A 12 8.30 -5.09 8.39
CA GLN A 12 9.55 -5.59 8.97
C GLN A 12 10.53 -4.44 9.24
N ARG A 13 10.63 -3.47 8.33
CA ARG A 13 11.47 -2.27 8.53
C ARG A 13 10.95 -1.35 9.62
N GLN A 14 9.63 -1.22 9.77
CA GLN A 14 9.02 -0.49 10.88
C GLN A 14 9.38 -1.12 12.23
N LYS A 15 9.26 -2.45 12.35
CA LYS A 15 9.62 -3.18 13.58
C LYS A 15 11.08 -2.92 13.98
N ILE A 16 12.02 -3.06 13.04
CA ILE A 16 13.45 -2.81 13.29
C ILE A 16 13.69 -1.37 13.76
N ALA A 17 13.00 -0.39 13.17
CA ALA A 17 13.14 1.00 13.59
C ALA A 17 12.64 1.22 15.03
N VAL A 18 11.53 0.59 15.42
CA VAL A 18 11.02 0.63 16.81
C VAL A 18 11.98 -0.07 17.77
N GLU A 19 12.51 -1.24 17.42
CA GLU A 19 13.52 -1.91 18.25
C GLU A 19 14.73 -1.00 18.48
N ARG A 20 15.18 -0.27 17.45
CA ARG A 20 16.25 0.72 17.58
C ARG A 20 15.90 1.90 18.48
N THR A 21 14.62 2.31 18.54
CA THR A 21 14.20 3.35 19.50
C THR A 21 14.31 2.89 20.95
N LEU A 22 13.97 1.62 21.21
CA LEU A 22 13.92 1.04 22.55
C LEU A 22 15.31 0.73 23.10
N TYR A 23 16.22 0.28 22.23
CA TYR A 23 17.60 -0.08 22.61
C TYR A 23 18.63 1.02 22.34
N ALA A 24 18.19 2.24 22.03
CA ALA A 24 19.09 3.37 21.81
C ALA A 24 19.86 3.72 23.09
N ARG A 25 21.15 4.01 22.94
CA ARG A 25 22.05 4.34 24.06
C ARG A 25 21.95 5.81 24.46
N SER A 26 21.44 6.65 23.56
CA SER A 26 21.23 8.08 23.75
C SER A 26 19.82 8.52 23.32
N ALA A 27 19.37 9.64 23.88
CA ALA A 27 18.08 10.24 23.50
C ALA A 27 18.06 10.65 22.02
N GLU A 28 19.17 11.17 21.48
CA GLU A 28 19.29 11.57 20.08
C GLU A 28 19.15 10.38 19.12
N GLU A 29 19.80 9.26 19.42
CA GLU A 29 19.66 8.02 18.65
C GLU A 29 18.23 7.47 18.72
N SER A 30 17.61 7.51 19.90
CA SER A 30 16.21 7.09 20.08
C SER A 30 15.28 7.96 19.22
N GLN A 31 15.50 9.27 19.21
CA GLN A 31 14.67 10.22 18.48
C GLN A 31 14.85 10.09 16.97
N LEU A 32 16.08 9.85 16.49
CA LEU A 32 16.34 9.55 15.08
C LEU A 32 15.64 8.25 14.66
N ALA A 33 15.77 7.19 15.45
CA ALA A 33 15.10 5.92 15.19
C ALA A 33 13.57 6.08 15.20
N ALA A 34 13.01 6.95 16.04
CA ALA A 34 11.57 7.21 16.11
C ALA A 34 11.05 7.92 14.86
N ARG A 35 11.86 8.82 14.28
CA ARG A 35 11.56 9.44 12.99
C ARG A 35 11.52 8.40 11.87
N TRP A 36 12.47 7.46 11.85
CA TRP A 36 12.45 6.35 10.90
C TRP A 36 11.25 5.43 11.10
N ALA A 37 10.90 5.08 12.34
CA ALA A 37 9.72 4.28 12.64
C ALA A 37 8.44 4.95 12.12
N SER A 38 8.32 6.27 12.33
CA SER A 38 7.20 7.06 11.83
C SER A 38 7.15 7.10 10.29
N ALA A 39 8.30 7.21 9.62
CA ALA A 39 8.37 7.20 8.16
C ALA A 39 7.95 5.85 7.57
N TRP A 40 8.43 4.75 8.15
CA TRP A 40 8.03 3.39 7.75
C TRP A 40 6.55 3.12 8.02
N HIS A 41 6.02 3.58 9.15
CA HIS A 41 4.60 3.48 9.46
C HIS A 41 3.73 4.16 8.41
N LYS A 42 4.06 5.41 8.01
CA LYS A 42 3.33 6.12 6.94
C LYS A 42 3.38 5.37 5.61
N LEU A 43 4.51 4.74 5.29
CA LEU A 43 4.63 3.94 4.06
C LEU A 43 3.78 2.67 4.12
N VAL A 44 3.82 1.95 5.24
CA VAL A 44 2.97 0.76 5.47
C VAL A 44 1.51 1.13 5.31
N GLN A 45 1.07 2.21 5.97
CA GLN A 45 -0.32 2.67 5.93
C GLN A 45 -0.74 2.91 4.47
N ARG A 46 0.02 3.70 3.71
CA ARG A 46 -0.25 3.94 2.27
C ARG A 46 -0.33 2.65 1.45
N LYS A 47 0.47 1.63 1.76
CA LYS A 47 0.46 0.35 1.05
C LYS A 47 -0.77 -0.48 1.39
N LEU A 48 -1.22 -0.44 2.64
CA LEU A 48 -2.47 -1.06 3.06
C LEU A 48 -3.68 -0.34 2.43
N ASP A 49 -3.69 0.99 2.44
CA ASP A 49 -4.72 1.79 1.77
C ASP A 49 -4.79 1.47 0.26
N GLN A 50 -3.64 1.33 -0.41
CA GLN A 50 -3.57 0.90 -1.81
C GLN A 50 -4.13 -0.53 -2.01
N ALA A 51 -3.75 -1.47 -1.16
CA ALA A 51 -4.25 -2.84 -1.25
C ALA A 51 -5.76 -2.92 -1.00
N GLN A 52 -6.27 -2.13 -0.06
CA GLN A 52 -7.69 -2.01 0.21
C GLN A 52 -8.43 -1.37 -0.96
N ALA A 53 -7.90 -0.30 -1.56
CA ALA A 53 -8.47 0.31 -2.75
C ALA A 53 -8.53 -0.66 -3.94
N ILE A 54 -7.48 -1.46 -4.17
CA ILE A 54 -7.47 -2.50 -5.22
C ILE A 54 -8.51 -3.60 -4.94
N HIS A 55 -8.75 -3.94 -3.66
CA HIS A 55 -9.79 -4.90 -3.29
C HIS A 55 -11.21 -4.31 -3.37
N LEU A 56 -11.34 -2.99 -3.19
CA LEU A 56 -12.60 -2.24 -3.28
C LEU A 56 -12.95 -1.79 -4.68
N GLU A 57 -12.00 -1.76 -5.63
CA GLU A 57 -12.31 -1.78 -7.06
C GLU A 57 -13.12 -3.06 -7.28
N PRO A 58 -14.45 -2.97 -7.40
CA PRO A 58 -15.19 -4.11 -7.88
C PRO A 58 -14.61 -4.33 -9.27
N ARG A 59 -14.29 -5.58 -9.55
CA ARG A 59 -14.45 -6.13 -10.88
C ARG A 59 -15.75 -5.58 -11.46
N MET A 60 -15.69 -4.41 -12.11
CA MET A 60 -16.74 -3.84 -12.94
C MET A 60 -16.75 -4.68 -14.22
N ASP A 61 -16.98 -5.98 -14.05
CA ASP A 61 -17.55 -6.82 -15.07
C ASP A 61 -19.01 -6.37 -15.18
N TYR A 62 -19.23 -5.22 -15.81
CA TYR A 62 -20.48 -4.96 -16.50
C TYR A 62 -20.53 -5.89 -17.72
N ALA A 63 -20.57 -7.20 -17.46
CA ALA A 63 -21.01 -8.21 -18.40
C ALA A 63 -22.55 -8.22 -18.36
N GLY A 64 -23.13 -7.20 -18.97
CA GLY A 64 -24.57 -7.10 -19.16
C GLY A 64 -24.85 -5.85 -19.97
N PHE A 65 -25.13 -6.03 -21.26
CA PHE A 65 -25.38 -5.00 -22.29
C PHE A 65 -24.16 -4.41 -23.00
N SER A 66 -23.26 -5.27 -23.51
CA SER A 66 -22.61 -4.97 -24.79
C SER A 66 -23.54 -5.45 -25.91
N MET A 67 -24.53 -4.64 -26.28
CA MET A 67 -25.22 -4.80 -27.55
C MET A 67 -24.20 -4.51 -28.66
N GLN A 68 -24.02 -5.49 -29.54
CA GLN A 68 -23.19 -5.44 -30.74
C GLN A 68 -23.38 -4.13 -31.54
N PRO A 69 -22.32 -3.64 -32.22
CA PRO A 69 -22.39 -2.41 -32.98
C PRO A 69 -23.38 -2.59 -34.14
N ARG A 70 -24.43 -1.77 -34.15
CA ARG A 70 -25.32 -1.67 -35.30
C ARG A 70 -24.59 -0.90 -36.39
N SER A 71 -23.87 -1.62 -37.25
CA SER A 71 -23.37 -1.11 -38.52
C SER A 71 -24.53 -0.50 -39.30
N ARG A 72 -24.65 0.83 -39.29
CA ARG A 72 -25.49 1.56 -40.23
C ARG A 72 -24.63 1.88 -41.45
N VAL A 73 -24.61 0.93 -42.39
CA VAL A 73 -24.32 1.24 -43.79
C VAL A 73 -25.56 1.98 -44.30
N LEU A 74 -25.42 3.27 -44.60
CA LEU A 74 -26.39 3.98 -45.43
C LEU A 74 -25.79 4.06 -46.83
N HIS A 75 -26.49 3.39 -47.74
CA HIS A 75 -26.37 3.48 -49.18
C HIS A 75 -27.00 4.76 -49.69
#